data_AF-A0A8C7J4Q6-F1
#
_entry.id   AF-A0A8C7J4Q6-F1
#
_cell.length_a   1.000
_cell.length_b   1.000
_cell.length_c   1.000
_cell.angle_alpha   90.00
_cell.angle_beta   90.00
_cell.angle_gamma   90.00
#
_symmetry.space_group_name_H-M   'P 1'
#
loop_
_entity.id
_entity.type
_entity.pdbx_description
1 polymer ?
#
loop_
_entity_poly.entity_id
_entity_poly.type
_entity_poly.pdbx_seq_one_letter_code
_entity_poly.pdbx_strand_id
1 'polypeptide(L)'
;MFISEKCFISPVDIFINLHFLHVVSRKTCMSHHLISPHHLSFVSSEIPKDWKAAAVIPLFKGGDTLDPNCYRPISILPCLSKVFESQVNKQITDHFESHHTFSAMQSGFRAGHGCTSATLKVLNDILTAIDKKHYCAAVFIDLAKAFDSVNHHILIGRLDSLGFSNDCLAWFTNYFSDRVQCVKSEGLLSRPLAVSMGVPQGSILGPTLFSVYINEVALAAGESLIHLYADDTILYTSGPSLDTVLTTLQASFNAIQLSFRGLQLLLNTSKTKCMLFNRSLPAPTRLSNITTLDGSDLEYVDNYKYLGVWLDCKLSFQTHIKHLQSKVKSRIGFLFRNKASFTHAAKHTLVKLTILPILDFGDVIYKIASNTLLNKLDAVYHSAIRFITKAPYTTHHCDLYALVGWPSLHTRRQTHWLHVIYKTLLGKVPPYLSSLVTIASPTCSTRSSRYISLVTPKTNSFFGRLSFQFSAANDWNELQKSLKLETLISLTSFKHQLSEQLTDYCTCT
;
A
#
# COMPACT_ATOMS: atom_id res chain seq x y z
N MET A 1 -14.87 13.78 -52.83
CA MET A 1 -16.11 14.58 -52.89
C MET A 1 -16.78 14.41 -51.52
N PHE A 2 -16.75 15.48 -50.72
CA PHE A 2 -17.57 15.80 -49.55
C PHE A 2 -17.50 14.91 -48.28
N ILE A 3 -16.77 15.38 -47.25
CA ILE A 3 -17.18 15.98 -45.94
C ILE A 3 -17.16 14.89 -44.84
N SER A 4 -16.21 14.85 -43.89
CA SER A 4 -15.92 15.76 -42.77
C SER A 4 -17.09 16.03 -41.83
N GLU A 5 -17.37 15.11 -40.90
CA GLU A 5 -17.94 15.50 -39.61
C GLU A 5 -17.12 14.94 -38.45
N LYS A 6 -16.45 15.88 -37.78
CA LYS A 6 -15.93 15.76 -36.44
C LYS A 6 -17.12 15.54 -35.49
N CYS A 7 -17.23 14.36 -34.90
CA CYS A 7 -18.06 14.21 -33.71
C CYS A 7 -17.28 14.78 -32.51
N PHE A 8 -17.61 16.00 -32.14
CA PHE A 8 -17.30 16.55 -30.82
C PHE A 8 -17.98 15.66 -29.77
N ILE A 9 -17.17 14.92 -28.99
CA ILE A 9 -17.67 14.21 -27.82
C ILE A 9 -17.72 15.23 -26.67
N SER A 10 -18.94 15.61 -26.31
CA SER A 10 -19.29 16.36 -25.09
C SER A 10 -19.00 15.52 -23.83
N PRO A 11 -18.62 16.11 -22.69
CA PRO A 11 -18.29 15.37 -21.47
C PRO A 11 -19.55 14.99 -20.66
N VAL A 12 -19.54 13.73 -20.19
CA VAL A 12 -20.21 13.20 -18.98
C VAL A 12 -21.74 13.23 -18.95
N ASP A 13 -22.35 12.14 -19.43
CA ASP A 13 -23.58 11.57 -18.86
C ASP A 13 -23.42 10.05 -18.86
N ILE A 14 -22.80 9.51 -17.80
CA ILE A 14 -22.64 8.07 -17.58
C ILE A 14 -23.60 7.68 -16.46
N PHE A 15 -24.70 7.01 -16.80
CA PHE A 15 -25.64 6.46 -15.81
C PHE A 15 -25.11 5.15 -15.23
N ILE A 16 -24.65 5.17 -13.98
CA ILE A 16 -24.27 3.94 -13.26
C ILE A 16 -25.55 3.30 -12.71
N ASN A 17 -26.09 2.31 -13.43
CA ASN A 17 -27.12 1.41 -12.91
C ASN A 17 -26.46 0.14 -12.36
N LEU A 18 -26.79 -0.23 -11.12
CA LEU A 18 -26.48 -1.56 -10.57
C LEU A 18 -27.34 -2.61 -11.31
N HIS A 19 -26.94 -3.02 -12.52
CA HIS A 19 -27.67 -4.02 -13.30
C HIS A 19 -27.46 -5.42 -12.71
N PHE A 20 -28.41 -5.88 -11.89
CA PHE A 20 -28.34 -7.13 -11.15
C PHE A 20 -29.34 -8.19 -11.64
N LEU A 21 -29.30 -8.55 -12.91
CA LEU A 21 -30.06 -9.69 -13.44
C LEU A 21 -29.24 -10.39 -14.52
N HIS A 22 -28.44 -11.39 -14.15
CA HIS A 22 -28.17 -12.56 -15.03
C HIS A 22 -27.30 -13.66 -14.38
N VAL A 23 -26.54 -13.38 -13.30
CA VAL A 23 -25.47 -14.31 -12.85
C VAL A 23 -25.87 -15.27 -11.71
N VAL A 24 -26.97 -15.02 -10.97
CA VAL A 24 -27.30 -15.85 -9.77
C VAL A 24 -28.19 -17.07 -10.08
N SER A 25 -28.67 -17.23 -11.32
CA SER A 25 -29.60 -18.32 -11.67
C SER A 25 -29.00 -19.73 -11.73
N ARG A 26 -27.70 -19.93 -11.45
CA ARG A 26 -27.06 -21.26 -11.57
C ARG A 26 -26.19 -21.60 -10.37
N LYS A 27 -26.82 -21.90 -9.22
CA LYS A 27 -26.47 -23.03 -8.32
C LYS A 27 -27.27 -23.00 -7.01
N THR A 28 -27.90 -24.15 -6.73
CA THR A 28 -28.39 -24.70 -5.44
C THR A 28 -29.55 -24.02 -4.70
N CYS A 29 -30.44 -24.88 -4.16
CA CYS A 29 -31.74 -24.64 -3.52
C CYS A 29 -31.78 -23.59 -2.37
N MET A 30 -30.63 -23.16 -1.82
CA MET A 30 -30.56 -22.04 -0.86
C MET A 30 -30.66 -20.65 -1.52
N SER A 31 -30.62 -20.59 -2.85
CA SER A 31 -30.65 -19.34 -3.61
C SER A 31 -31.99 -18.61 -3.44
N HIS A 32 -33.14 -19.29 -3.41
CA HIS A 32 -34.44 -18.61 -3.39
C HIS A 32 -34.70 -17.75 -2.14
N HIS A 33 -34.29 -18.19 -0.94
CA HIS A 33 -34.49 -17.43 0.29
C HIS A 33 -33.50 -16.25 0.48
N LEU A 34 -32.33 -16.31 -0.16
CA LEU A 34 -31.35 -15.22 -0.15
C LEU A 34 -31.58 -14.24 -1.30
N ILE A 35 -32.07 -14.71 -2.46
CA ILE A 35 -32.36 -13.87 -3.62
C ILE A 35 -33.49 -12.88 -3.32
N SER A 36 -34.54 -13.29 -2.59
CA SER A 36 -35.71 -12.45 -2.35
C SER A 36 -35.39 -11.15 -1.58
N PRO A 37 -34.68 -11.15 -0.43
CA PRO A 37 -34.31 -9.91 0.27
C PRO A 37 -33.32 -9.04 -0.52
N HIS A 38 -32.38 -9.64 -1.24
CA HIS A 38 -31.41 -8.90 -2.06
C HIS A 38 -32.07 -8.21 -3.26
N HIS A 39 -32.98 -8.91 -3.94
CA HIS A 39 -33.73 -8.36 -5.07
C HIS A 39 -34.69 -7.26 -4.61
N LEU A 40 -35.42 -7.48 -3.51
CA LEU A 40 -36.30 -6.47 -2.94
C LEU A 40 -35.49 -5.22 -2.55
N SER A 41 -34.33 -5.38 -1.92
CA SER A 41 -33.48 -4.28 -1.47
C SER A 41 -33.00 -3.35 -2.58
N PHE A 42 -32.70 -3.87 -3.77
CA PHE A 42 -32.30 -3.04 -4.90
C PHE A 42 -33.48 -2.41 -5.63
N VAL A 43 -34.59 -3.15 -5.76
CA VAL A 43 -35.80 -2.64 -6.42
C VAL A 43 -36.50 -1.58 -5.55
N SER A 44 -36.44 -1.71 -4.23
CA SER A 44 -37.00 -0.74 -3.28
C SER A 44 -35.99 0.27 -2.74
N SER A 45 -34.70 0.12 -3.05
CA SER A 45 -33.60 0.88 -2.43
C SER A 45 -33.59 0.81 -0.89
N GLU A 46 -34.10 -0.29 -0.30
CA GLU A 46 -34.19 -0.47 1.15
C GLU A 46 -33.26 -1.59 1.66
N ILE A 47 -32.52 -1.33 2.73
CA ILE A 47 -31.71 -2.34 3.40
C ILE A 47 -32.44 -2.86 4.64
N PRO A 48 -32.51 -4.18 4.85
CA PRO A 48 -33.13 -4.76 6.04
C PRO A 48 -32.56 -4.17 7.34
N LYS A 49 -33.45 -3.82 8.28
CA LYS A 49 -33.05 -3.20 9.57
C LYS A 49 -32.04 -4.05 10.34
N ASP A 50 -32.20 -5.38 10.30
CA ASP A 50 -31.29 -6.31 10.96
C ASP A 50 -29.85 -6.24 10.42
N TRP A 51 -29.66 -5.77 9.18
CA TRP A 51 -28.34 -5.62 8.56
C TRP A 51 -27.66 -4.30 8.94
N LYS A 52 -28.40 -3.38 9.54
CA LYS A 52 -27.94 -2.04 9.95
C LYS A 52 -27.40 -1.97 11.37
N ALA A 53 -27.44 -3.08 12.12
CA ALA A 53 -26.87 -3.19 13.46
C ALA A 53 -25.44 -3.75 13.42
N ALA A 54 -24.53 -3.18 14.24
CA ALA A 54 -23.15 -3.65 14.37
C ALA A 54 -22.73 -3.86 15.83
N ALA A 55 -21.94 -4.91 16.09
CA ALA A 55 -21.27 -5.09 17.37
C ALA A 55 -19.81 -4.61 17.27
N VAL A 56 -19.46 -3.58 18.03
CA VAL A 56 -18.12 -2.97 18.03
C VAL A 56 -17.23 -3.66 19.06
N ILE A 57 -16.12 -4.23 18.61
CA ILE A 57 -15.07 -4.77 19.47
C ILE A 57 -13.89 -3.79 19.51
N PRO A 58 -13.53 -3.24 20.68
CA PRO A 58 -12.36 -2.40 20.83
C PRO A 58 -11.08 -3.27 20.79
N LEU A 59 -10.22 -3.04 19.80
CA LEU A 59 -8.91 -3.69 19.69
C LEU A 59 -7.80 -2.76 20.17
N PHE A 60 -7.00 -3.21 21.13
CA PHE A 60 -5.91 -2.41 21.67
C PHE A 60 -4.80 -2.18 20.63
N LYS A 61 -4.43 -0.92 20.40
CA LYS A 61 -3.43 -0.50 19.41
C LYS A 61 -2.03 -0.25 20.01
N GLY A 62 -1.92 -0.30 21.34
CA GLY A 62 -0.71 0.07 22.10
C GLY A 62 -0.85 1.43 22.78
N GLY A 63 0.00 1.69 23.77
CA GLY A 63 -0.06 2.89 24.61
C GLY A 63 -0.63 2.57 26.00
N ASP A 64 -1.43 3.49 26.54
CA ASP A 64 -2.12 3.31 27.80
C ASP A 64 -3.40 2.47 27.59
N THR A 65 -3.57 1.40 28.36
CA THR A 65 -4.76 0.55 28.32
C THR A 65 -6.01 1.24 28.87
N LEU A 66 -5.85 2.35 29.59
CA LEU A 66 -6.98 3.13 30.14
C LEU A 66 -7.47 4.23 29.20
N ASP A 67 -6.70 4.58 28.17
CA ASP A 67 -7.10 5.59 27.17
C ASP A 67 -7.94 4.95 26.05
N PRO A 68 -9.22 5.33 25.89
CA PRO A 68 -10.05 4.82 24.79
C PRO A 68 -9.48 5.13 23.40
N ASN A 69 -8.70 6.20 23.25
CA ASN A 69 -8.06 6.52 21.98
C ASN A 69 -6.97 5.50 21.64
N CYS A 70 -6.47 4.72 22.59
CA CYS A 70 -5.54 3.61 22.36
C CYS A 70 -6.24 2.33 21.85
N TYR A 71 -7.52 2.39 21.52
CA TYR A 71 -8.28 1.29 20.92
C TYR A 71 -8.77 1.63 19.51
N ARG A 72 -8.89 0.60 18.67
CA ARG A 72 -9.52 0.67 17.34
C ARG A 72 -10.89 -0.01 17.40
N PRO A 73 -12.00 0.69 17.09
CA PRO A 73 -13.33 0.09 17.13
C PRO A 73 -13.57 -0.75 15.87
N ILE A 74 -13.59 -2.09 15.98
CA ILE A 74 -13.91 -2.97 14.85
C ILE A 74 -15.40 -3.32 14.86
N SER A 75 -16.11 -2.95 13.81
CA SER A 75 -17.52 -3.23 13.61
C SER A 75 -17.73 -4.64 13.05
N ILE A 76 -18.32 -5.53 13.85
CA ILE A 76 -18.81 -6.83 13.39
C ILE A 76 -20.21 -6.65 12.83
N LEU A 77 -20.29 -6.66 11.51
CA LEU A 77 -21.53 -6.61 10.75
C LEU A 77 -22.12 -8.01 10.53
N PRO A 78 -23.45 -8.12 10.34
CA PRO A 78 -24.12 -9.38 10.01
C PRO A 78 -23.54 -10.02 8.75
N CYS A 79 -23.43 -11.35 8.75
CA CYS A 79 -22.84 -12.10 7.63
C CYS A 79 -23.56 -11.83 6.30
N LEU A 80 -24.90 -11.75 6.33
CA LEU A 80 -25.70 -11.47 5.13
C LEU A 80 -25.44 -10.06 4.58
N SER A 81 -25.27 -9.06 5.45
CA SER A 81 -24.84 -7.71 5.05
C SER A 81 -23.50 -7.77 4.32
N LYS A 82 -22.53 -8.53 4.84
CA LYS A 82 -21.21 -8.65 4.22
C LYS A 82 -21.26 -9.33 2.85
N VAL A 83 -22.06 -10.39 2.69
CA VAL A 83 -22.25 -11.04 1.38
C VAL A 83 -22.79 -10.02 0.37
N PHE A 84 -23.77 -9.22 0.77
CA PHE A 84 -24.33 -8.18 -0.09
C PHE A 84 -23.34 -7.07 -0.43
N GLU A 85 -22.68 -6.51 0.60
CA GLU A 85 -21.64 -5.50 0.44
C GLU A 85 -20.55 -5.98 -0.51
N SER A 86 -20.17 -7.26 -0.47
CA SER A 86 -19.15 -7.81 -1.37
C SER A 86 -19.53 -7.71 -2.85
N GLN A 87 -20.81 -7.91 -3.17
CA GLN A 87 -21.31 -7.83 -4.55
C GLN A 87 -21.40 -6.40 -5.04
N VAL A 88 -21.93 -5.50 -4.21
CA VAL A 88 -21.98 -4.06 -4.48
C VAL A 88 -20.56 -3.51 -4.66
N ASN A 89 -19.67 -3.86 -3.74
CA ASN A 89 -18.28 -3.41 -3.76
C ASN A 89 -17.59 -3.81 -5.05
N LYS A 90 -17.76 -5.06 -5.49
CA LYS A 90 -17.18 -5.56 -6.74
C LYS A 90 -17.61 -4.71 -7.94
N GLN A 91 -18.91 -4.44 -8.10
CA GLN A 91 -19.40 -3.63 -9.22
C GLN A 91 -18.81 -2.22 -9.20
N ILE A 92 -18.74 -1.60 -8.03
CA ILE A 92 -18.17 -0.27 -7.86
C ILE A 92 -16.68 -0.27 -8.19
N THR A 93 -15.93 -1.28 -7.73
CA THR A 93 -14.50 -1.37 -8.06
C THR A 93 -14.26 -1.62 -9.54
N ASP A 94 -15.02 -2.53 -10.15
CA ASP A 94 -14.95 -2.82 -11.60
C ASP A 94 -15.27 -1.57 -12.44
N HIS A 95 -16.27 -0.78 -12.01
CA HIS A 95 -16.62 0.49 -12.64
C HIS A 95 -15.49 1.53 -12.52
N PHE A 96 -14.96 1.76 -11.31
CA PHE A 96 -13.91 2.75 -11.10
C PHE A 96 -12.59 2.41 -11.80
N GLU A 97 -12.23 1.12 -11.86
CA GLU A 97 -11.00 0.71 -12.56
C GLU A 97 -11.16 0.81 -14.08
N SER A 98 -12.36 0.57 -14.64
CA SER A 98 -12.62 0.69 -16.08
C SER A 98 -12.69 2.15 -16.58
N HIS A 99 -13.11 3.08 -15.73
CA HIS A 99 -13.24 4.51 -16.09
C HIS A 99 -12.08 5.38 -15.57
N HIS A 100 -11.07 4.77 -14.93
CA HIS A 100 -9.91 5.47 -14.35
C HIS A 100 -10.29 6.63 -13.42
N THR A 101 -11.37 6.45 -12.65
CA THR A 101 -11.96 7.50 -11.80
C THR A 101 -11.06 7.90 -10.63
N PHE A 102 -10.28 6.95 -10.10
CA PHE A 102 -9.36 7.23 -9.01
C PHE A 102 -8.11 7.95 -9.49
N SER A 103 -7.65 8.91 -8.70
CA SER A 103 -6.35 9.54 -8.87
C SER A 103 -5.27 8.46 -9.05
N ALA A 104 -4.36 8.70 -9.99
CA ALA A 104 -3.24 7.81 -10.23
C ALA A 104 -2.42 7.59 -8.94
N MET A 105 -2.38 8.57 -8.04
CA MET A 105 -1.61 8.53 -6.79
C MET A 105 -2.41 8.00 -5.59
N GLN A 106 -3.62 7.48 -5.82
CA GLN A 106 -4.39 6.76 -4.81
C GLN A 106 -4.12 5.26 -4.89
N SER A 107 -3.55 4.70 -3.82
CA SER A 107 -3.18 3.28 -3.72
C SER A 107 -3.93 2.52 -2.63
N GLY A 108 -4.65 3.21 -1.74
CA GLY A 108 -5.44 2.56 -0.69
C GLY A 108 -6.56 1.69 -1.26
N PHE A 109 -6.64 0.44 -0.80
CA PHE A 109 -7.72 -0.52 -1.09
C PHE A 109 -7.95 -0.83 -2.58
N ARG A 110 -6.95 -0.60 -3.44
CA ARG A 110 -7.04 -0.88 -4.87
C ARG A 110 -6.31 -2.15 -5.28
N ALA A 111 -6.87 -2.86 -6.25
CA ALA A 111 -6.27 -4.08 -6.78
C ALA A 111 -4.96 -3.77 -7.51
N GLY A 112 -3.90 -4.53 -7.24
CA GLY A 112 -2.57 -4.29 -7.82
C GLY A 112 -1.77 -3.17 -7.15
N HIS A 113 -2.40 -2.37 -6.29
CA HIS A 113 -1.75 -1.37 -5.45
C HIS A 113 -1.46 -1.97 -4.06
N GLY A 114 -0.34 -1.60 -3.45
CA GLY A 114 0.00 -2.01 -2.09
C GLY A 114 1.06 -1.13 -1.47
N CYS A 115 1.26 -1.26 -0.16
CA CYS A 115 2.25 -0.49 0.62
C CYS A 115 3.60 -0.43 -0.11
N THR A 116 4.08 -1.59 -0.57
CA THR A 116 5.36 -1.71 -1.27
C THR A 116 5.44 -0.86 -2.53
N SER A 117 4.41 -0.89 -3.38
CA SER A 117 4.39 -0.11 -4.62
C SER A 117 4.33 1.39 -4.36
N ALA A 118 3.56 1.83 -3.36
CA ALA A 118 3.44 3.23 -2.99
C ALA A 118 4.76 3.77 -2.43
N THR A 119 5.35 3.05 -1.46
CA THR A 119 6.66 3.44 -0.90
C THR A 119 7.78 3.39 -1.93
N LEU A 120 7.77 2.44 -2.87
CA LEU A 120 8.77 2.41 -3.95
C LEU A 120 8.69 3.63 -4.87
N LYS A 121 7.48 4.14 -5.17
CA LYS A 121 7.32 5.35 -5.97
C LYS A 121 7.89 6.57 -5.26
N VAL A 122 7.50 6.77 -4.00
CA VAL A 122 8.01 7.86 -3.15
C VAL A 122 9.53 7.78 -3.03
N LEU A 123 10.07 6.59 -2.76
CA LEU A 123 11.51 6.38 -2.63
C LEU A 123 12.25 6.68 -3.94
N ASN A 124 11.70 6.25 -5.09
CA ASN A 124 12.27 6.56 -6.39
C ASN A 124 12.39 8.07 -6.59
N ASP A 125 11.33 8.83 -6.32
CA ASP A 125 11.31 10.28 -6.53
C ASP A 125 12.32 10.99 -5.63
N ILE A 126 12.41 10.61 -4.36
CA ILE A 126 13.39 11.17 -3.41
C ILE A 126 14.82 10.88 -3.90
N LEU A 127 15.11 9.64 -4.33
CA LEU A 127 16.44 9.27 -4.83
C LEU A 127 16.79 10.02 -6.13
N THR A 128 15.82 10.20 -7.04
CA THR A 128 16.01 11.00 -8.25
C THR A 128 16.24 12.47 -7.94
N ALA A 129 15.57 13.03 -6.92
CA ALA A 129 15.84 14.39 -6.45
C ALA A 129 17.27 14.54 -5.87
N ILE A 130 17.70 13.58 -5.04
CA ILE A 130 19.06 13.55 -4.48
C ILE A 130 20.10 13.44 -5.61
N ASP A 131 19.85 12.64 -6.65
CA ASP A 131 20.75 12.51 -7.81
C ASP A 131 20.93 13.83 -8.58
N LYS A 132 19.90 14.68 -8.57
CA LYS A 132 19.92 16.04 -9.13
C LYS A 132 20.53 17.08 -8.18
N LYS A 133 21.00 16.68 -7.00
CA LYS A 133 21.46 17.58 -5.92
C LYS A 133 20.37 18.57 -5.48
N HIS A 134 19.11 18.15 -5.52
CA HIS A 134 17.99 18.94 -5.02
C HIS A 134 17.74 18.64 -3.52
N TYR A 135 17.23 19.64 -2.79
CA TYR A 135 16.57 19.42 -1.51
C TYR A 135 15.26 18.68 -1.74
N CYS A 136 14.87 17.81 -0.82
CA CYS A 136 13.57 17.14 -0.84
C CYS A 136 12.98 17.14 0.58
N ALA A 137 11.78 17.70 0.73
CA ALA A 137 11.05 17.73 1.99
C ALA A 137 9.71 17.03 1.83
N ALA A 138 9.25 16.36 2.89
CA ALA A 138 7.98 15.65 2.92
C ALA A 138 7.23 15.92 4.23
N VAL A 139 5.91 16.05 4.12
CA VAL A 139 4.97 16.02 5.23
C VAL A 139 4.23 14.69 5.19
N PHE A 140 4.38 13.89 6.25
CA PHE A 140 3.56 12.70 6.49
C PHE A 140 2.34 13.12 7.28
N ILE A 141 1.17 12.98 6.68
CA ILE A 141 -0.10 13.44 7.21
C ILE A 141 -0.89 12.25 7.77
N ASP A 142 -1.32 12.37 9.03
CA ASP A 142 -2.20 11.41 9.72
C ASP A 142 -3.51 12.13 10.04
N LEU A 143 -4.63 11.43 9.82
CA LEU A 143 -5.97 11.93 10.10
C LEU A 143 -6.52 11.30 11.38
N ALA A 144 -7.15 12.11 12.22
CA ALA A 144 -7.77 11.62 13.44
C ALA A 144 -9.10 10.91 13.13
N LYS A 145 -9.15 9.60 13.44
CA LYS A 145 -10.36 8.77 13.30
C LYS A 145 -10.99 8.85 11.90
N ALA A 146 -10.16 8.84 10.85
CA ALA A 146 -10.58 9.16 9.48
C ALA A 146 -11.84 8.41 9.01
N PHE A 147 -11.91 7.10 9.25
CA PHE A 147 -13.06 6.26 8.89
C PHE A 147 -14.32 6.62 9.67
N ASP A 148 -14.19 6.99 10.94
CA ASP A 148 -15.31 7.33 11.82
C ASP A 148 -15.81 8.77 11.58
N SER A 149 -15.00 9.60 10.92
CA SER A 149 -15.27 11.02 10.64
C SER A 149 -15.91 11.27 9.26
N VAL A 150 -16.16 10.22 8.46
CA VAL A 150 -16.76 10.39 7.12
C VAL A 150 -18.18 10.96 7.23
N ASN A 151 -18.44 12.11 6.62
CA ASN A 151 -19.78 12.66 6.56
C ASN A 151 -20.59 11.99 5.45
N HIS A 152 -21.76 11.46 5.78
CA HIS A 152 -22.59 10.73 4.82
C HIS A 152 -23.12 11.63 3.71
N HIS A 153 -23.55 12.87 4.00
CA HIS A 153 -24.05 13.79 2.98
C HIS A 153 -22.97 14.17 1.96
N ILE A 154 -21.75 14.45 2.43
CA ILE A 154 -20.61 14.73 1.55
C ILE A 154 -20.30 13.51 0.70
N LEU A 155 -20.26 12.31 1.29
CA LEU A 155 -20.00 11.07 0.56
C LEU A 155 -21.05 10.79 -0.53
N ILE A 156 -22.34 10.96 -0.22
CA ILE A 156 -23.41 10.82 -1.22
C ILE A 156 -23.25 11.85 -2.34
N GLY A 157 -22.94 13.11 -2.02
CA GLY A 157 -22.66 14.13 -3.03
C GLY A 157 -21.43 13.80 -3.90
N ARG A 158 -20.41 13.14 -3.33
CA ARG A 158 -19.28 12.62 -4.11
C ARG A 158 -19.72 11.52 -5.08
N LEU A 159 -20.53 10.57 -4.63
CA LEU A 159 -21.06 9.53 -5.50
C LEU A 159 -21.90 10.14 -6.64
N ASP A 160 -22.73 11.14 -6.34
CA ASP A 160 -23.52 11.87 -7.34
C ASP A 160 -22.62 12.53 -8.39
N SER A 161 -21.57 13.24 -7.95
CA SER A 161 -20.58 13.87 -8.87
C SER A 161 -19.81 12.89 -9.75
N LEU A 162 -19.82 11.59 -9.41
CA LEU A 162 -19.22 10.52 -10.18
C LEU A 162 -20.19 9.84 -11.16
N GLY A 163 -21.45 10.32 -11.26
CA GLY A 163 -22.46 9.80 -12.18
C GLY A 163 -23.26 8.60 -11.65
N PHE A 164 -23.31 8.42 -10.32
CA PHE A 164 -24.14 7.38 -9.74
C PHE A 164 -25.63 7.69 -9.95
N SER A 165 -26.42 6.70 -10.38
CA SER A 165 -27.86 6.89 -10.58
C SER A 165 -28.59 7.24 -9.27
N ASN A 166 -29.71 7.96 -9.39
CA ASN A 166 -30.56 8.32 -8.24
C ASN A 166 -30.95 7.11 -7.40
N ASP A 167 -31.22 5.96 -8.01
CA ASP A 167 -31.55 4.72 -7.29
C ASP A 167 -30.37 4.23 -6.46
N CYS A 168 -29.15 4.31 -7.01
CA CYS A 168 -27.94 3.94 -6.28
C CYS A 168 -27.66 4.92 -5.13
N LEU A 169 -27.86 6.22 -5.35
CA LEU A 169 -27.74 7.24 -4.30
C LEU A 169 -28.79 7.04 -3.18
N ALA A 170 -30.02 6.69 -3.55
CA ALA A 170 -31.07 6.34 -2.60
C ALA A 170 -30.70 5.09 -1.79
N TRP A 171 -30.15 4.07 -2.44
CA TRP A 171 -29.66 2.87 -1.77
C TRP A 171 -28.54 3.18 -0.77
N PHE A 172 -27.55 4.01 -1.13
CA PHE A 172 -26.49 4.40 -0.20
C PHE A 172 -27.02 5.27 0.94
N THR A 173 -27.97 6.16 0.66
CA THR A 173 -28.65 6.95 1.69
C THR A 173 -29.35 6.02 2.69
N ASN A 174 -30.04 4.99 2.20
CA ASN A 174 -30.64 3.96 3.06
C ASN A 174 -29.58 3.14 3.81
N TYR A 175 -28.46 2.79 3.16
CA TYR A 175 -27.35 2.04 3.78
C TYR A 175 -26.77 2.72 5.01
N PHE A 176 -26.73 4.05 5.02
CA PHE A 176 -26.25 4.83 6.15
C PHE A 176 -27.34 5.19 7.17
N SER A 177 -28.60 5.29 6.73
CA SER A 177 -29.73 5.66 7.59
C SER A 177 -30.10 4.57 8.60
N ASP A 178 -30.51 4.99 9.80
CA ASP A 178 -30.98 4.13 10.91
C ASP A 178 -29.99 3.04 11.35
N ARG A 179 -28.69 3.25 11.14
CA ARG A 179 -27.67 2.34 11.65
C ARG A 179 -27.50 2.49 13.14
N VAL A 180 -27.29 1.37 13.81
CA VAL A 180 -27.03 1.32 15.25
C VAL A 180 -25.79 0.48 15.54
N GLN A 181 -25.09 0.82 16.62
CA GLN A 181 -23.95 0.05 17.10
C GLN A 181 -24.02 -0.17 18.61
N CYS A 182 -23.52 -1.32 19.05
CA CYS A 182 -23.32 -1.65 20.46
C CYS A 182 -21.86 -2.03 20.69
N VAL A 183 -21.25 -1.62 21.80
CA VAL A 183 -19.91 -2.08 22.17
C VAL A 183 -20.01 -3.44 22.85
N LYS A 184 -19.20 -4.40 22.39
CA LYS A 184 -19.06 -5.72 23.00
C LYS A 184 -17.75 -5.81 23.77
N SER A 185 -17.82 -6.06 25.07
CA SER A 185 -16.66 -6.28 25.94
C SER A 185 -16.94 -7.45 26.87
N GLU A 186 -16.01 -8.40 26.96
CA GLU A 186 -16.09 -9.56 27.86
C GLU A 186 -17.43 -10.35 27.79
N GLY A 187 -18.03 -10.40 26.60
CA GLY A 187 -19.30 -11.09 26.37
C GLY A 187 -20.55 -10.26 26.65
N LEU A 188 -20.42 -9.08 27.28
CA LEU A 188 -21.51 -8.14 27.52
C LEU A 188 -21.66 -7.15 26.35
N LEU A 189 -22.89 -6.65 26.16
CA LEU A 189 -23.24 -5.65 25.16
C LEU A 189 -23.70 -4.37 25.83
N SER A 190 -23.25 -3.22 25.31
CA SER A 190 -23.80 -1.92 25.69
C SER A 190 -25.19 -1.70 25.13
N ARG A 191 -25.86 -0.64 25.58
CA ARG A 191 -27.05 -0.10 24.89
C ARG A 191 -26.71 0.26 23.43
N PRO A 192 -27.66 0.09 22.49
CA PRO A 192 -27.50 0.53 21.11
C PRO A 192 -27.43 2.05 21.03
N LEU A 193 -26.55 2.55 20.17
CA LEU A 193 -26.42 3.96 19.82
C LEU A 193 -26.51 4.13 18.31
N ALA A 194 -27.18 5.19 17.87
CA ALA A 194 -27.26 5.54 16.46
C ALA A 194 -25.88 5.94 15.91
N VAL A 195 -25.64 5.63 14.64
CA VAL A 195 -24.42 5.99 13.91
C VAL A 195 -24.76 7.05 12.88
N SER A 196 -24.36 8.29 13.14
CA SER A 196 -24.65 9.45 12.27
C SER A 196 -23.49 9.86 11.35
N MET A 197 -22.29 9.31 11.60
CA MET A 197 -21.06 9.63 10.88
C MET A 197 -20.22 8.37 10.74
N GLY A 198 -19.35 8.35 9.74
CA GLY A 198 -18.34 7.34 9.53
C GLY A 198 -18.81 6.17 8.66
N VAL A 199 -17.83 5.42 8.18
CA VAL A 199 -18.05 4.12 7.53
C VAL A 199 -17.60 3.01 8.49
N PRO A 200 -18.37 1.92 8.67
CA PRO A 200 -18.04 0.92 9.69
C PRO A 200 -16.69 0.24 9.45
N GLN A 201 -15.78 0.30 10.43
CA GLN A 201 -14.45 -0.34 10.37
C GLN A 201 -14.58 -1.87 10.47
N GLY A 202 -14.79 -2.54 9.34
CA GLY A 202 -15.15 -3.97 9.26
C GLY A 202 -16.23 -4.26 8.22
N SER A 203 -16.81 -3.22 7.63
CA SER A 203 -17.55 -3.28 6.37
C SER A 203 -16.62 -3.58 5.20
N ILE A 204 -17.18 -4.21 4.17
CA ILE A 204 -16.49 -4.48 2.91
C ILE A 204 -16.54 -3.23 2.03
N LEU A 205 -17.64 -2.46 2.08
CA LEU A 205 -17.78 -1.21 1.35
C LEU A 205 -16.98 -0.04 1.93
N GLY A 206 -16.80 0.01 3.26
CA GLY A 206 -16.20 1.16 3.94
C GLY A 206 -14.84 1.59 3.37
N PRO A 207 -13.89 0.67 3.13
CA PRO A 207 -12.61 1.04 2.51
C PRO A 207 -12.75 1.68 1.12
N THR A 208 -13.61 1.14 0.26
CA THR A 208 -13.85 1.67 -1.09
C THR A 208 -14.52 3.04 -1.03
N LEU A 209 -15.52 3.20 -0.15
CA LEU A 209 -16.20 4.47 0.05
C LEU A 209 -15.28 5.53 0.64
N PHE A 210 -14.36 5.16 1.54
CA PHE A 210 -13.34 6.06 2.04
C PHE A 210 -12.38 6.50 0.92
N SER A 211 -11.94 5.58 0.06
CA SER A 211 -11.16 5.93 -1.13
C SER A 211 -11.89 6.91 -2.04
N VAL A 212 -13.20 6.75 -2.27
CA VAL A 212 -14.01 7.73 -3.01
C VAL A 212 -14.03 9.08 -2.32
N TYR A 213 -14.23 9.08 -0.99
CA TYR A 213 -14.34 10.28 -0.18
C TYR A 213 -13.11 11.19 -0.25
N ILE A 214 -11.91 10.59 -0.20
CA ILE A 214 -10.64 11.32 -0.12
C ILE A 214 -9.98 11.55 -1.50
N ASN A 215 -10.49 10.92 -2.57
CA ASN A 215 -9.83 10.86 -3.89
C ASN A 215 -9.39 12.23 -4.43
N GLU A 216 -10.26 13.23 -4.33
CA GLU A 216 -10.01 14.57 -4.86
C GLU A 216 -8.98 15.38 -4.08
N VAL A 217 -8.65 14.98 -2.85
CA VAL A 217 -7.60 15.65 -2.06
C VAL A 217 -6.27 15.66 -2.83
N ALA A 218 -6.02 14.63 -3.66
CA ALA A 218 -4.85 14.59 -4.50
C ALA A 218 -4.73 15.77 -5.49
N LEU A 219 -5.85 16.36 -5.91
CA LEU A 219 -5.86 17.50 -6.84
C LEU A 219 -5.40 18.80 -6.17
N ALA A 220 -5.54 18.91 -4.84
CA ALA A 220 -5.13 20.09 -4.08
C ALA A 220 -3.62 20.13 -3.80
N ALA A 221 -2.85 19.10 -4.21
CA ALA A 221 -1.41 19.04 -3.98
C ALA A 221 -0.61 20.07 -4.81
N GLY A 222 -1.21 20.68 -5.84
CA GLY A 222 -0.57 21.73 -6.64
C GLY A 222 0.74 21.26 -7.29
N GLU A 223 1.83 21.99 -7.04
CA GLU A 223 3.17 21.66 -7.55
C GLU A 223 3.86 20.54 -6.76
N SER A 224 3.34 20.20 -5.58
CA SER A 224 3.87 19.11 -4.76
C SER A 224 3.37 17.76 -5.28
N LEU A 225 4.16 16.72 -5.05
CA LEU A 225 3.75 15.34 -5.26
C LEU A 225 3.00 14.85 -4.03
N ILE A 226 1.97 14.04 -4.24
CA ILE A 226 1.16 13.44 -3.19
C ILE A 226 1.01 11.94 -3.43
N HIS A 227 0.94 11.15 -2.36
CA HIS A 227 0.52 9.76 -2.42
C HIS A 227 -0.51 9.49 -1.32
N LEU A 228 -1.67 8.95 -1.70
CA LEU A 228 -2.74 8.56 -0.78
C LEU A 228 -2.75 7.04 -0.58
N TYR A 229 -2.71 6.59 0.67
CA TYR A 229 -2.91 5.18 1.02
C TYR A 229 -3.86 5.07 2.20
N ALA A 230 -5.16 4.91 1.91
CA ALA A 230 -6.20 5.06 2.92
C ALA A 230 -6.05 6.43 3.59
N ASP A 231 -6.00 6.49 4.92
CA ASP A 231 -5.80 7.71 5.71
C ASP A 231 -4.34 8.19 5.76
N ASP A 232 -3.37 7.31 5.49
CA ASP A 232 -1.95 7.67 5.40
C ASP A 232 -1.72 8.49 4.12
N THR A 233 -1.35 9.76 4.26
CA THR A 233 -1.04 10.65 3.14
C THR A 233 0.40 11.14 3.26
N ILE A 234 1.14 11.15 2.15
CA ILE A 234 2.43 11.84 2.07
C ILE A 234 2.37 12.93 1.01
N LEU A 235 2.79 14.13 1.39
CA LEU A 235 2.97 15.27 0.49
C LEU A 235 4.46 15.61 0.46
N TYR A 236 5.06 15.73 -0.72
CA TYR A 236 6.50 15.95 -0.82
C TYR A 236 6.86 16.81 -2.03
N THR A 237 7.98 17.51 -1.93
CA THR A 237 8.47 18.43 -2.96
C THR A 237 9.98 18.38 -3.03
N SER A 238 10.54 18.65 -4.20
CA SER A 238 11.98 18.74 -4.38
C SER A 238 12.38 19.87 -5.32
N GLY A 239 13.55 20.45 -5.08
CA GLY A 239 14.05 21.59 -5.86
C GLY A 239 15.46 22.00 -5.45
N PRO A 240 16.12 22.85 -6.26
CA PRO A 240 17.50 23.27 -6.01
C PRO A 240 17.64 24.22 -4.81
N SER A 241 16.57 24.95 -4.46
CA SER A 241 16.54 25.90 -3.33
C SER A 241 15.67 25.35 -2.21
N LEU A 242 16.23 25.29 -0.99
CA LEU A 242 15.51 24.84 0.20
C LEU A 242 14.31 25.74 0.51
N ASP A 243 14.47 27.06 0.38
CA ASP A 243 13.43 28.04 0.69
C ASP A 243 12.22 27.88 -0.25
N THR A 244 12.48 27.70 -1.55
CA THR A 244 11.45 27.42 -2.54
C THR A 244 10.75 26.10 -2.24
N VAL A 245 11.50 25.04 -1.88
CA VAL A 245 10.92 23.74 -1.53
C VAL A 245 9.99 23.84 -0.32
N LEU A 246 10.40 24.54 0.74
CA LEU A 246 9.57 24.71 1.94
C LEU A 246 8.36 25.59 1.68
N THR A 247 8.51 26.66 0.89
CA THR A 247 7.40 27.55 0.52
C THR A 247 6.35 26.83 -0.33
N THR A 248 6.79 26.08 -1.35
CA THR A 248 5.89 25.26 -2.18
C THR A 248 5.20 24.19 -1.33
N LEU A 249 5.96 23.49 -0.46
CA LEU A 249 5.41 22.46 0.41
C LEU A 249 4.38 23.04 1.40
N GLN A 250 4.63 24.22 1.96
CA GLN A 250 3.69 24.91 2.84
C GLN A 250 2.40 25.30 2.11
N ALA A 251 2.51 25.86 0.91
CA ALA A 251 1.36 26.26 0.10
C ALA A 251 0.47 25.04 -0.23
N SER A 252 1.08 23.95 -0.68
CA SER A 252 0.38 22.70 -0.96
C SER A 252 -0.20 22.08 0.32
N PHE A 253 0.52 22.11 1.44
CA PHE A 253 0.02 21.60 2.72
C PHE A 253 -1.19 22.41 3.22
N ASN A 254 -1.22 23.73 3.00
CA ASN A 254 -2.38 24.58 3.30
C ASN A 254 -3.59 24.20 2.44
N ALA A 255 -3.40 24.01 1.13
CA ALA A 255 -4.48 23.59 0.23
C ALA A 255 -5.06 22.20 0.59
N ILE A 256 -4.18 21.26 0.98
CA ILE A 256 -4.58 19.93 1.46
C ILE A 256 -5.36 20.04 2.77
N GLN A 257 -4.91 20.85 3.73
CA GLN A 257 -5.64 21.08 4.99
C GLN A 257 -7.03 21.70 4.75
N LEU A 258 -7.15 22.65 3.83
CA LEU A 258 -8.45 23.20 3.44
C LEU A 258 -9.36 22.12 2.82
N SER A 259 -8.80 21.26 1.98
CA SER A 259 -9.52 20.14 1.38
C SER A 259 -10.02 19.15 2.45
N PHE A 260 -9.19 18.82 3.44
CA PHE A 260 -9.62 17.99 4.58
C PHE A 260 -10.71 18.66 5.42
N ARG A 261 -10.61 19.96 5.68
CA ARG A 261 -11.67 20.72 6.38
C ARG A 261 -12.99 20.70 5.61
N GLY A 262 -12.95 20.86 4.28
CA GLY A 262 -14.13 20.74 3.42
C GLY A 262 -14.76 19.35 3.48
N LEU A 263 -13.95 18.31 3.63
CA LEU A 263 -14.39 16.93 3.87
C LEU A 263 -14.69 16.61 5.35
N GLN A 264 -14.68 17.60 6.24
CA GLN A 264 -14.85 17.40 7.69
C GLN A 264 -13.88 16.35 8.30
N LEU A 265 -12.71 16.18 7.70
CA LEU A 265 -11.64 15.32 8.20
C LEU A 265 -10.70 16.13 9.08
N LEU A 266 -10.42 15.60 10.28
CA LEU A 266 -9.56 16.26 11.26
C LEU A 266 -8.10 15.83 11.10
N LEU A 267 -7.20 16.81 10.96
CA LEU A 267 -5.77 16.59 10.97
C LEU A 267 -5.30 16.17 12.36
N ASN A 268 -4.52 15.10 12.44
CA ASN A 268 -3.82 14.74 13.67
C ASN A 268 -2.45 15.42 13.73
N THR A 269 -2.41 16.63 14.28
CA THR A 269 -1.19 17.46 14.36
C THR A 269 -0.06 16.75 15.11
N SER A 270 -0.38 15.98 16.16
CA SER A 270 0.62 15.25 16.97
C SER A 270 1.33 14.13 16.21
N LYS A 271 0.70 13.57 15.17
CA LYS A 271 1.27 12.50 14.36
C LYS A 271 1.66 12.93 12.96
N THR A 272 1.19 14.09 12.52
CA THR A 272 1.63 14.71 11.27
C THR A 272 3.05 15.23 11.48
N LYS A 273 4.00 14.77 10.65
CA LYS A 273 5.43 15.06 10.82
C LYS A 273 6.04 15.55 9.52
N CYS A 274 7.04 16.42 9.64
CA CYS A 274 7.84 16.88 8.51
C CYS A 274 9.21 16.16 8.52
N MET A 275 9.76 15.86 7.34
CA MET A 275 11.09 15.29 7.18
C MET A 275 11.80 15.96 6.02
N LEU A 276 13.03 16.40 6.26
CA LEU A 276 13.93 16.87 5.22
C LEU A 276 14.87 15.72 4.83
N PHE A 277 14.75 15.21 3.61
CA PHE A 277 15.70 14.25 3.08
C PHE A 277 16.95 14.99 2.62
N ASN A 278 18.05 14.80 3.35
CA ASN A 278 19.32 15.41 3.03
C ASN A 278 20.49 14.45 3.29
N ARG A 279 21.26 14.17 2.24
CA ARG A 279 22.45 13.30 2.31
C ARG A 279 23.70 13.91 1.70
N SER A 280 23.56 14.88 0.81
CA SER A 280 24.66 15.42 0.01
C SER A 280 24.81 16.93 0.10
N LEU A 281 23.83 17.63 0.64
CA LEU A 281 23.86 19.07 0.82
C LEU A 281 24.23 19.40 2.28
N PRO A 282 24.91 20.52 2.53
CA PRO A 282 25.14 20.98 3.89
C PRO A 282 23.82 21.01 4.67
N ALA A 283 23.88 20.64 5.95
CA ALA A 283 22.73 20.84 6.83
C ALA A 283 22.39 22.34 6.85
N PRO A 284 21.13 22.72 6.64
CA PRO A 284 20.76 24.13 6.63
C PRO A 284 21.01 24.75 8.01
N THR A 285 21.56 25.96 8.03
CA THR A 285 21.83 26.74 9.25
C THR A 285 20.55 27.20 9.95
N ARG A 286 19.47 27.43 9.18
CA ARG A 286 18.14 27.75 9.67
C ARG A 286 17.10 27.04 8.80
N LEU A 287 16.21 26.29 9.43
CA LEU A 287 15.10 25.61 8.75
C LEU A 287 13.82 26.38 9.07
N SER A 288 13.12 26.85 8.04
CA SER A 288 11.79 27.44 8.22
C SER A 288 10.81 26.35 8.62
N ASN A 289 10.00 26.60 9.65
CA ASN A 289 9.01 25.63 10.10
C ASN A 289 7.84 25.55 9.12
N ILE A 290 7.37 24.34 8.84
CA ILE A 290 6.06 24.13 8.22
C ILE A 290 5.00 24.22 9.32
N THR A 291 3.97 25.03 9.10
CA THR A 291 2.89 25.28 10.07
C THR A 291 1.55 24.72 9.61
N THR A 292 0.70 24.39 10.56
CA THR A 292 -0.72 24.12 10.29
C THR A 292 -1.47 25.43 10.04
N LEU A 293 -2.68 25.33 9.47
CA LEU A 293 -3.58 26.49 9.33
C LEU A 293 -3.97 27.10 10.69
N ASP A 294 -3.87 26.34 11.77
CA ASP A 294 -4.12 26.79 13.14
C ASP A 294 -2.87 27.39 13.81
N GLY A 295 -1.78 27.57 13.07
CA GLY A 295 -0.55 28.21 13.52
C GLY A 295 0.38 27.33 14.35
N SER A 296 0.16 26.01 14.37
CA SER A 296 1.03 25.08 15.10
C SER A 296 2.18 24.61 14.22
N ASP A 297 3.41 24.65 14.74
CA ASP A 297 4.58 24.12 14.05
C ASP A 297 4.55 22.58 13.94
N LEU A 298 4.86 22.06 12.76
CA LEU A 298 5.07 20.62 12.58
C LEU A 298 6.46 20.22 13.11
N GLU A 299 6.50 19.11 13.83
CA GLU A 299 7.76 18.52 14.28
C GLU A 299 8.55 17.95 13.09
N TYR A 300 9.82 18.36 12.98
CA TYR A 300 10.79 17.75 12.08
C TYR A 300 11.38 16.49 12.69
N VAL A 301 11.31 15.39 11.94
CA VAL A 301 11.82 14.09 12.39
C VAL A 301 12.86 13.54 11.43
N ASP A 302 13.88 12.89 12.00
CA ASP A 302 14.88 12.15 11.23
C ASP A 302 14.43 10.75 10.86
N ASN A 303 13.41 10.22 11.53
CA ASN A 303 12.90 8.86 11.34
C ASN A 303 11.36 8.88 11.37
N TYR A 304 10.73 8.26 10.38
CA TYR A 304 9.27 8.12 10.32
C TYR A 304 8.87 6.75 9.78
N LYS A 305 7.82 6.16 10.35
CA LYS A 305 7.29 4.86 9.92
C LYS A 305 6.20 5.06 8.87
N TYR A 306 6.57 4.98 7.60
CA TYR A 306 5.65 5.11 6.47
C TYR A 306 5.25 3.76 5.90
N LEU A 307 3.93 3.46 5.88
CA LEU A 307 3.34 2.23 5.34
C LEU A 307 4.01 0.93 5.83
N GLY A 308 4.44 0.92 7.09
CA GLY A 308 5.07 -0.22 7.76
C GLY A 308 6.60 -0.28 7.64
N VAL A 309 7.24 0.60 6.87
CA VAL A 309 8.70 0.69 6.74
C VAL A 309 9.21 1.95 7.44
N TRP A 310 10.34 1.86 8.13
CA TRP A 310 10.96 3.01 8.77
C TRP A 310 11.89 3.68 7.76
N LEU A 311 11.56 4.92 7.40
CA LEU A 311 12.38 5.79 6.56
C LEU A 311 13.19 6.71 7.47
N ASP A 312 14.46 6.88 7.17
CA ASP A 312 15.30 7.91 7.78
C ASP A 312 15.65 9.00 6.77
N CYS A 313 15.95 10.21 7.24
CA CYS A 313 16.28 11.38 6.41
C CYS A 313 17.47 11.15 5.45
N LYS A 314 18.33 10.15 5.74
CA LYS A 314 19.46 9.74 4.90
C LYS A 314 19.18 8.49 4.07
N LEU A 315 18.00 7.87 4.18
CA LEU A 315 17.64 6.61 3.51
C LEU A 315 18.68 5.50 3.74
N SER A 316 19.20 5.38 4.96
CA SER A 316 20.13 4.34 5.37
C SER A 316 19.45 3.03 5.78
N PHE A 317 18.17 3.10 6.18
CA PHE A 317 17.34 2.03 6.74
C PHE A 317 17.89 1.40 8.03
N GLN A 318 18.81 2.10 8.71
CA GLN A 318 19.43 1.61 9.95
C GLN A 318 18.39 1.37 11.05
N THR A 319 17.42 2.27 11.20
CA THR A 319 16.32 2.15 12.16
C THR A 319 15.39 1.00 11.79
N HIS A 320 15.05 0.86 10.51
CA HIS A 320 14.21 -0.23 10.02
C HIS A 320 14.82 -1.60 10.32
N ILE A 321 16.10 -1.78 9.99
CA ILE A 321 16.78 -3.07 10.15
C ILE A 321 16.95 -3.42 11.62
N LYS A 322 17.27 -2.45 12.50
CA LYS A 322 17.28 -2.67 13.96
C LYS A 322 15.90 -3.14 14.47
N HIS A 323 14.83 -2.51 14.01
CA HIS A 323 13.47 -2.87 14.39
C HIS A 323 13.11 -4.29 13.91
N LEU A 324 13.44 -4.65 12.66
CA LEU A 324 13.25 -6.01 12.14
C LEU A 324 14.02 -7.04 12.99
N GLN A 325 15.30 -6.78 13.27
CA GLN A 325 16.11 -7.66 14.11
C GLN A 325 15.49 -7.86 15.50
N SER A 326 15.06 -6.79 16.17
CA SER A 326 14.43 -6.86 17.49
C SER A 326 13.15 -7.72 17.46
N LYS A 327 12.29 -7.47 16.48
CA LYS A 327 11.02 -8.20 16.30
C LYS A 327 11.25 -9.69 16.04
N VAL A 328 12.23 -10.03 15.20
CA VAL A 328 12.60 -11.41 14.88
C VAL A 328 13.26 -12.09 16.09
N LYS A 329 14.21 -11.44 16.76
CA LYS A 329 14.87 -11.97 17.97
C LYS A 329 13.88 -12.30 19.08
N SER A 330 12.91 -11.41 19.33
CA SER A 330 11.86 -11.65 20.34
C SER A 330 11.07 -12.93 20.05
N ARG A 331 10.64 -13.11 18.79
CA ARG A 331 9.89 -14.30 18.35
C ARG A 331 10.75 -15.56 18.40
N ILE A 332 11.98 -15.50 17.90
CA ILE A 332 12.93 -16.61 17.94
C ILE A 332 13.21 -17.03 19.39
N GLY A 333 13.38 -16.08 20.30
CA GLY A 333 13.57 -16.36 21.72
C GLY A 333 12.41 -17.14 22.33
N PHE A 334 11.17 -16.77 22.01
CA PHE A 334 9.98 -17.54 22.40
C PHE A 334 9.99 -18.95 21.80
N LEU A 335 10.30 -19.09 20.51
CA LEU A 335 10.35 -20.39 19.83
C LEU A 335 11.41 -21.31 20.46
N PHE A 336 12.61 -20.81 20.74
CA PHE A 336 13.68 -21.59 21.35
C PHE A 336 13.35 -22.06 22.78
N ARG A 337 12.68 -21.22 23.60
CA ARG A 337 12.22 -21.63 24.94
C ARG A 337 11.26 -22.82 24.89
N ASN A 338 10.46 -22.90 23.82
CA ASN A 338 9.46 -23.95 23.62
C ASN A 338 9.92 -25.02 22.61
N LYS A 339 11.23 -25.12 22.31
CA LYS A 339 11.75 -25.95 21.22
C LYS A 339 11.44 -27.45 21.33
N ALA A 340 11.18 -27.94 22.54
CA ALA A 340 10.85 -29.34 22.81
C ALA A 340 9.40 -29.67 22.40
N SER A 341 8.51 -28.68 22.41
CA SER A 341 7.08 -28.84 22.10
C SER A 341 6.77 -28.95 20.62
N PHE A 342 7.78 -28.86 19.74
CA PHE A 342 7.58 -28.78 18.29
C PHE A 342 8.35 -29.89 17.55
N THR A 343 7.65 -30.59 16.66
CA THR A 343 8.27 -31.47 15.66
C THR A 343 9.08 -30.66 14.64
N HIS A 344 9.97 -31.31 13.89
CA HIS A 344 10.76 -30.63 12.86
C HIS A 344 9.87 -29.92 11.82
N ALA A 345 8.82 -30.59 11.33
CA ALA A 345 7.85 -30.02 10.40
C ALA A 345 7.09 -28.82 10.99
N ALA A 346 6.72 -28.88 12.28
CA ALA A 346 6.09 -27.76 12.97
C ALA A 346 7.06 -26.56 13.09
N LYS A 347 8.33 -26.80 13.41
CA LYS A 347 9.35 -25.72 13.46
C LYS A 347 9.54 -25.05 12.12
N HIS A 348 9.66 -25.84 11.06
CA HIS A 348 9.77 -25.34 9.69
C HIS A 348 8.56 -24.45 9.34
N THR A 349 7.35 -24.93 9.62
CA THR A 349 6.10 -24.18 9.39
C THR A 349 6.02 -22.90 10.21
N LEU A 350 6.37 -22.96 11.50
CA LEU A 350 6.36 -21.79 12.39
C LEU A 350 7.31 -20.69 11.90
N VAL A 351 8.54 -21.03 11.56
CA VAL A 351 9.49 -20.03 11.04
C VAL A 351 9.01 -19.48 9.69
N LYS A 352 8.53 -20.35 8.79
CA LYS A 352 8.00 -19.95 7.48
C LYS A 352 6.81 -18.99 7.58
N LEU A 353 5.92 -19.19 8.56
CA LEU A 353 4.69 -18.40 8.69
C LEU A 353 4.81 -17.20 9.64
N THR A 354 5.80 -17.19 10.56
CA THR A 354 5.87 -16.16 11.60
C THR A 354 7.14 -15.31 11.58
N ILE A 355 8.22 -15.78 10.93
CA ILE A 355 9.50 -15.07 10.82
C ILE A 355 9.72 -14.55 9.40
N LEU A 356 9.61 -15.41 8.38
CA LEU A 356 9.83 -15.00 6.98
C LEU A 356 8.95 -13.82 6.57
N PRO A 357 7.64 -13.75 6.91
CA PRO A 357 6.82 -12.60 6.50
C PRO A 357 7.25 -11.27 7.11
N ILE A 358 7.95 -11.30 8.27
CA ILE A 358 8.52 -10.09 8.87
C ILE A 358 9.71 -9.59 8.07
N LEU A 359 10.53 -10.52 7.57
CA LEU A 359 11.69 -10.20 6.75
C LEU A 359 11.26 -9.82 5.33
N ASP A 360 10.30 -10.52 4.75
CA ASP A 360 9.82 -10.31 3.39
C ASP A 360 9.03 -9.01 3.21
N PHE A 361 8.35 -8.53 4.25
CA PHE A 361 7.57 -7.29 4.15
C PHE A 361 8.48 -6.08 3.95
N GLY A 362 8.37 -5.43 2.77
CA GLY A 362 9.12 -4.23 2.41
C GLY A 362 10.57 -4.50 2.02
N ASP A 363 10.94 -5.75 1.76
CA ASP A 363 12.32 -6.16 1.47
C ASP A 363 12.92 -5.58 0.20
N VAL A 364 12.08 -5.37 -0.81
CA VAL A 364 12.42 -4.61 -2.03
C VAL A 364 12.65 -3.12 -1.78
N ILE A 365 12.07 -2.54 -0.73
CA ILE A 365 12.26 -1.12 -0.37
C ILE A 365 13.62 -0.95 0.30
N TYR A 366 13.90 -1.74 1.34
CA TYR A 366 15.15 -1.62 2.09
C TYR A 366 16.33 -2.35 1.43
N LYS A 367 16.16 -2.94 0.23
CA LYS A 367 17.25 -3.52 -0.60
C LYS A 367 18.40 -2.54 -0.82
N ILE A 368 18.12 -1.24 -0.84
CA ILE A 368 19.11 -0.18 -1.06
C ILE A 368 20.02 0.10 0.15
N ALA A 369 19.74 -0.53 1.30
CA ALA A 369 20.60 -0.45 2.47
C ALA A 369 21.98 -1.09 2.20
N SER A 370 23.00 -0.70 2.98
CA SER A 370 24.34 -1.25 2.80
C SER A 370 24.39 -2.75 3.10
N ASN A 371 25.25 -3.48 2.39
CA ASN A 371 25.47 -4.92 2.64
C ASN A 371 25.86 -5.19 4.10
N THR A 372 26.69 -4.34 4.70
CA THR A 372 27.03 -4.43 6.13
C THR A 372 25.82 -4.39 7.05
N LEU A 373 24.79 -3.63 6.70
CA LEU A 373 23.56 -3.54 7.46
C LEU A 373 22.62 -4.71 7.14
N LEU A 374 22.50 -5.09 5.87
CA LEU A 374 21.71 -6.24 5.44
C LEU A 374 22.22 -7.57 6.03
N ASN A 375 23.54 -7.75 6.16
CA ASN A 375 24.15 -8.92 6.78
C ASN A 375 23.75 -9.10 8.26
N LYS A 376 23.33 -8.00 8.93
CA LYS A 376 22.78 -8.10 10.29
C LYS A 376 21.44 -8.86 10.33
N LEU A 377 20.67 -8.86 9.23
CA LEU A 377 19.46 -9.67 9.10
C LEU A 377 19.79 -11.15 8.87
N ASP A 378 20.88 -11.45 8.16
CA ASP A 378 21.31 -12.83 7.94
C ASP A 378 21.58 -13.55 9.27
N ALA A 379 22.18 -12.87 10.23
CA ALA A 379 22.43 -13.44 11.56
C ALA A 379 21.14 -13.91 12.27
N VAL A 380 20.05 -13.12 12.20
CA VAL A 380 18.76 -13.52 12.81
C VAL A 380 18.04 -14.59 11.98
N TYR A 381 18.23 -14.59 10.66
CA TYR A 381 17.71 -15.62 9.78
C TYR A 381 18.41 -16.97 10.01
N HIS A 382 19.73 -16.99 10.13
CA HIS A 382 20.50 -18.19 10.48
C HIS A 382 20.08 -18.72 11.85
N SER A 383 19.83 -17.86 12.83
CA SER A 383 19.29 -18.28 14.13
C SER A 383 17.93 -18.97 13.99
N ALA A 384 17.05 -18.45 13.12
CA ALA A 384 15.76 -19.07 12.84
C ALA A 384 15.91 -20.43 12.13
N ILE A 385 16.86 -20.56 11.20
CA ILE A 385 17.15 -21.84 10.54
C ILE A 385 17.71 -22.86 11.55
N ARG A 386 18.63 -22.43 12.42
CA ARG A 386 19.19 -23.29 13.48
C ARG A 386 18.15 -23.80 14.44
N PHE A 387 17.09 -23.04 14.69
CA PHE A 387 15.95 -23.53 15.48
C PHE A 387 15.31 -24.76 14.82
N ILE A 388 15.17 -24.77 13.50
CA ILE A 388 14.58 -25.86 12.70
C ILE A 388 15.52 -27.06 12.66
N THR A 389 16.78 -26.83 12.26
CA THR A 389 17.75 -27.90 11.96
C THR A 389 18.44 -28.46 13.19
N LYS A 390 18.48 -27.70 14.30
CA LYS A 390 19.32 -27.98 15.48
C LYS A 390 20.82 -28.00 15.16
N ALA A 391 21.25 -27.40 14.06
CA ALA A 391 22.64 -27.38 13.63
C ALA A 391 23.54 -26.57 14.60
N PRO A 392 24.76 -27.06 14.93
CA PRO A 392 25.73 -26.37 15.78
C PRO A 392 26.08 -24.97 15.27
N TYR A 393 26.41 -24.02 16.15
CA TYR A 393 26.71 -22.63 15.77
C TYR A 393 27.84 -22.49 14.72
N THR A 394 28.75 -23.47 14.66
CA THR A 394 29.86 -23.53 13.71
C THR A 394 29.46 -24.00 12.30
N THR A 395 28.26 -24.56 12.12
CA THR A 395 27.80 -25.02 10.79
C THR A 395 27.78 -23.86 9.81
N HIS A 396 28.35 -24.09 8.63
CA HIS A 396 28.43 -23.09 7.59
C HIS A 396 27.03 -22.72 7.06
N HIS A 397 26.84 -21.47 6.65
CA HIS A 397 25.51 -20.99 6.27
C HIS A 397 24.98 -21.65 4.98
N CYS A 398 25.86 -22.03 4.05
CA CYS A 398 25.48 -22.80 2.86
C CYS A 398 24.83 -24.15 3.26
N ASP A 399 25.37 -24.86 4.27
CA ASP A 399 24.80 -26.12 4.76
C ASP A 399 23.44 -25.90 5.44
N LEU A 400 23.29 -24.80 6.18
CA LEU A 400 22.00 -24.44 6.79
C LEU A 400 20.90 -24.26 5.76
N TYR A 401 21.20 -23.60 4.65
CA TYR A 401 20.29 -23.40 3.54
C TYR A 401 19.91 -24.73 2.89
N ALA A 402 20.89 -25.60 2.65
CA ALA A 402 20.67 -26.93 2.07
C ALA A 402 19.78 -27.81 2.97
N LEU A 403 20.03 -27.82 4.28
CA LEU A 403 19.26 -28.62 5.25
C LEU A 403 17.77 -28.24 5.33
N VAL A 404 17.43 -26.97 5.09
CA VAL A 404 16.05 -26.48 5.13
C VAL A 404 15.44 -26.36 3.74
N GLY A 405 16.25 -26.41 2.68
CA GLY A 405 15.82 -26.17 1.31
C GLY A 405 15.37 -24.74 1.07
N TRP A 406 15.95 -23.75 1.76
CA TRP A 406 15.62 -22.33 1.61
C TRP A 406 16.78 -21.54 1.03
N PRO A 407 16.53 -20.52 0.19
CA PRO A 407 17.58 -19.65 -0.32
C PRO A 407 18.11 -18.73 0.78
N SER A 408 19.25 -18.09 0.51
CA SER A 408 19.75 -16.97 1.31
C SER A 408 18.75 -15.80 1.31
N LEU A 409 18.80 -14.92 2.33
CA LEU A 409 17.97 -13.72 2.32
C LEU A 409 18.31 -12.79 1.16
N HIS A 410 19.58 -12.74 0.74
CA HIS A 410 19.98 -11.96 -0.42
C HIS A 410 19.26 -12.44 -1.69
N THR A 411 19.35 -13.73 -1.98
CA THR A 411 18.68 -14.37 -3.11
C THR A 411 17.17 -14.15 -3.03
N ARG A 412 16.57 -14.34 -1.85
CA ARG A 412 15.12 -14.15 -1.64
C ARG A 412 14.67 -12.72 -1.97
N ARG A 413 15.39 -11.70 -1.48
CA ARG A 413 15.14 -10.29 -1.81
C ARG A 413 15.30 -10.01 -3.30
N GLN A 414 16.33 -10.57 -3.92
CA GLN A 414 16.56 -10.44 -5.35
C GLN A 414 15.43 -11.07 -6.16
N THR A 415 14.93 -12.25 -5.75
CA THR A 415 13.76 -12.88 -6.36
C THR A 415 12.52 -11.98 -6.26
N HIS A 416 12.23 -11.43 -5.07
CA HIS A 416 11.10 -10.51 -4.89
C HIS A 416 11.24 -9.22 -5.71
N TRP A 417 12.45 -8.67 -5.80
CA TRP A 417 12.78 -7.51 -6.62
C TRP A 417 12.50 -7.77 -8.10
N LEU A 418 13.01 -8.88 -8.64
CA LEU A 418 12.78 -9.28 -10.03
C LEU A 418 11.31 -9.60 -10.31
N HIS A 419 10.57 -10.14 -9.33
CA HIS A 419 9.11 -10.28 -9.44
C HIS A 419 8.40 -8.93 -9.54
N VAL A 420 8.83 -7.91 -8.81
CA VAL A 420 8.26 -6.55 -8.92
C VAL A 420 8.51 -6.02 -10.32
N ILE A 421 9.75 -6.08 -10.80
CA ILE A 421 10.10 -5.61 -12.15
C ILE A 421 9.27 -6.33 -13.21
N TYR A 422 9.19 -7.66 -13.14
CA TYR A 422 8.44 -8.42 -14.12
C TYR A 422 6.93 -8.13 -14.08
N LYS A 423 6.35 -7.92 -12.90
CA LYS A 423 4.96 -7.45 -12.78
C LYS A 423 4.78 -6.07 -13.40
N THR A 424 5.78 -5.19 -13.29
CA THR A 424 5.79 -3.88 -13.97
C THR A 424 5.70 -4.04 -15.48
N LEU A 425 6.48 -4.97 -16.06
CA LEU A 425 6.44 -5.26 -17.51
C LEU A 425 5.10 -5.85 -17.97
N LEU A 426 4.44 -6.63 -17.11
CA LEU A 426 3.11 -7.17 -17.38
C LEU A 426 1.97 -6.16 -17.14
N GLY A 427 2.27 -4.93 -16.70
CA GLY A 427 1.24 -3.94 -16.33
C GLY A 427 0.39 -4.34 -15.11
N LYS A 428 0.91 -5.23 -14.25
CA LYS A 428 0.21 -5.72 -13.03
C LYS A 428 0.54 -4.91 -11.77
N VAL A 429 1.15 -3.75 -11.94
CA VAL A 429 1.48 -2.80 -10.88
C VAL A 429 0.85 -1.44 -11.23
N PRO A 430 0.80 -0.50 -10.28
CA PRO A 430 0.19 0.81 -10.51
C PRO A 430 0.84 1.57 -11.67
N PRO A 431 0.07 2.38 -12.43
CA PRO A 431 0.58 3.13 -13.58
C PRO A 431 1.81 3.99 -13.28
N TYR A 432 1.86 4.61 -12.09
CA TYR A 432 2.99 5.44 -11.66
C TYR A 432 4.31 4.69 -11.50
N LEU A 433 4.27 3.36 -11.34
CA LEU A 433 5.45 2.51 -11.24
C LEU A 433 5.77 1.91 -12.62
N SER A 434 4.74 1.54 -13.38
CA SER A 434 4.85 1.11 -14.78
C SER A 434 5.53 2.16 -15.64
N SER A 435 5.20 3.45 -15.46
CA SER A 435 5.79 4.55 -16.21
C SER A 435 7.27 4.80 -15.93
N LEU A 436 7.85 4.22 -14.88
CA LEU A 436 9.27 4.37 -14.54
C LEU A 436 10.18 3.42 -15.33
N VAL A 437 9.61 2.45 -16.03
CA VAL A 437 10.34 1.42 -16.76
C VAL A 437 9.90 1.41 -18.21
N THR A 438 10.85 1.59 -19.12
CA THR A 438 10.59 1.62 -20.57
C THR A 438 11.30 0.46 -21.25
N ILE A 439 10.55 -0.33 -22.03
CA ILE A 439 11.11 -1.37 -22.89
C ILE A 439 11.89 -0.69 -24.02
N ALA A 440 13.15 -1.09 -24.20
CA ALA A 440 14.00 -0.55 -25.24
C ALA A 440 13.51 -1.01 -26.62
N SER A 441 13.38 -0.07 -27.55
CA SER A 441 13.18 -0.37 -28.97
C SER A 441 14.54 -0.25 -29.67
N PRO A 442 15.19 -1.37 -30.02
CA PRO A 442 16.52 -1.32 -30.64
C PRO A 442 16.42 -0.70 -32.03
N THR A 443 17.26 0.31 -32.30
CA THR A 443 17.36 0.96 -33.62
C THR A 443 18.17 0.15 -34.63
N CYS A 444 19.00 -0.78 -34.17
CA CYS A 444 19.82 -1.67 -35.00
C CYS A 444 19.62 -3.14 -34.57
N SER A 445 19.53 -4.03 -35.56
CA SER A 445 19.39 -5.48 -35.34
C SER A 445 20.72 -6.11 -34.90
N THR A 446 20.92 -6.27 -33.59
CA THR A 446 22.05 -7.00 -32.99
C THR A 446 21.57 -8.30 -32.34
N ARG A 447 22.45 -9.23 -32.01
CA ARG A 447 22.04 -10.47 -31.32
C ARG A 447 21.33 -10.23 -29.97
N SER A 448 21.61 -9.12 -29.30
CA SER A 448 20.95 -8.69 -28.06
C SER A 448 19.64 -7.92 -28.30
N SER A 449 19.36 -7.48 -29.53
CA SER A 449 18.12 -6.77 -29.88
C SER A 449 16.89 -7.66 -29.93
N ARG A 450 17.06 -8.99 -29.80
CA ARG A 450 15.97 -9.98 -29.81
C ARG A 450 15.29 -10.15 -28.45
N TYR A 451 15.96 -9.74 -27.37
CA TYR A 451 15.47 -9.93 -26.01
C TYR A 451 14.83 -8.67 -25.45
N ILE A 452 13.88 -8.84 -24.53
CA ILE A 452 13.21 -7.74 -23.85
C ILE A 452 14.22 -7.04 -22.94
N SER A 453 14.78 -5.93 -23.40
CA SER A 453 15.69 -5.08 -22.63
C SER A 453 15.00 -3.80 -22.18
N LEU A 454 15.50 -3.18 -21.12
CA LEU A 454 15.00 -1.94 -20.56
C LEU A 454 15.97 -0.80 -20.81
N VAL A 455 15.43 0.40 -21.02
CA VAL A 455 16.22 1.62 -21.13
C VAL A 455 16.78 1.96 -19.75
N THR A 456 18.11 1.93 -19.60
CA THR A 456 18.77 2.36 -18.36
C THR A 456 18.94 3.89 -18.38
N PRO A 457 18.31 4.64 -17.47
CA PRO A 457 18.46 6.09 -17.40
C PRO A 457 19.89 6.48 -16.98
N LYS A 458 20.33 7.69 -17.35
CA LYS A 458 21.59 8.25 -16.85
C LYS A 458 21.41 8.70 -15.40
N THR A 459 22.44 8.47 -14.58
CA THR A 459 22.49 8.89 -13.17
C THR A 459 23.81 9.58 -12.89
N ASN A 460 23.80 10.63 -12.08
CA ASN A 460 24.99 11.42 -11.77
C ASN A 460 25.73 10.96 -10.50
N SER A 461 25.06 10.19 -9.65
CA SER A 461 25.54 9.79 -8.34
C SER A 461 25.29 8.30 -8.06
N PHE A 462 25.94 7.78 -7.02
CA PHE A 462 25.65 6.45 -6.49
C PHE A 462 24.18 6.31 -6.05
N PHE A 463 23.59 7.36 -5.47
CA PHE A 463 22.20 7.32 -5.00
C PHE A 463 21.20 7.27 -6.15
N GLY A 464 21.48 7.94 -7.26
CA GLY A 464 20.68 7.81 -8.47
C GLY A 464 20.60 6.38 -8.96
N ARG A 465 21.68 5.60 -8.82
CA ARG A 465 21.71 4.17 -9.17
C ARG A 465 20.83 3.30 -8.26
N LEU A 466 20.49 3.77 -7.07
CA LEU A 466 19.57 3.09 -6.16
C LEU A 466 18.10 3.37 -6.47
N SER A 467 17.80 4.36 -7.32
CA SER A 467 16.42 4.64 -7.75
C SER A 467 15.80 3.43 -8.45
N PHE A 468 14.49 3.25 -8.31
CA PHE A 468 13.78 2.13 -8.92
C PHE A 468 13.99 2.12 -10.44
N GLN A 469 13.82 3.27 -11.11
CA GLN A 469 13.97 3.40 -12.56
C GLN A 469 15.35 2.93 -13.07
N PHE A 470 16.43 3.16 -12.32
CA PHE A 470 17.77 2.72 -12.70
C PHE A 470 18.02 1.26 -12.31
N SER A 471 17.85 0.94 -11.03
CA SER A 471 18.20 -0.39 -10.50
C SER A 471 17.32 -1.48 -11.12
N ALA A 472 16.05 -1.18 -11.42
CA ALA A 472 15.17 -2.13 -12.10
C ALA A 472 15.66 -2.44 -13.52
N ALA A 473 15.96 -1.40 -14.31
CA ALA A 473 16.47 -1.56 -15.67
C ALA A 473 17.80 -2.32 -15.70
N ASN A 474 18.73 -1.95 -14.80
CA ASN A 474 20.03 -2.61 -14.68
C ASN A 474 19.89 -4.08 -14.31
N ASP A 475 19.20 -4.40 -13.21
CA ASP A 475 19.10 -5.77 -12.70
C ASP A 475 18.33 -6.68 -13.68
N TRP A 476 17.33 -6.14 -14.39
CA TRP A 476 16.63 -6.86 -15.45
C TRP A 476 17.52 -7.13 -16.67
N ASN A 477 18.26 -6.14 -17.14
CA ASN A 477 19.15 -6.31 -18.29
C ASN A 477 20.27 -7.31 -17.98
N GLU A 478 20.75 -7.35 -16.74
CA GLU A 478 21.67 -8.41 -16.28
C GLU A 478 21.00 -9.79 -16.29
N LEU A 479 19.78 -9.92 -15.75
CA LEU A 479 19.01 -11.18 -15.80
C LEU A 479 18.77 -11.66 -17.24
N GLN A 480 18.54 -10.76 -18.18
CA GLN A 480 18.28 -11.12 -19.58
C GLN A 480 19.50 -11.75 -20.29
N LYS A 481 20.72 -11.57 -19.77
CA LYS A 481 21.92 -12.25 -20.31
C LYS A 481 21.81 -13.77 -20.17
N SER A 482 21.20 -14.25 -19.09
CA SER A 482 20.97 -15.67 -18.83
C SER A 482 19.57 -16.12 -19.27
N LEU A 483 18.53 -15.32 -19.02
CA LEU A 483 17.14 -15.71 -19.23
C LEU A 483 16.68 -15.62 -20.70
N LYS A 484 17.19 -14.63 -21.46
CA LYS A 484 16.99 -14.48 -22.90
C LYS A 484 15.51 -14.56 -23.36
N LEU A 485 14.63 -13.82 -22.69
CA LEU A 485 13.21 -13.78 -23.06
C LEU A 485 12.99 -12.90 -24.29
N GLU A 486 12.41 -13.47 -25.34
CA GLU A 486 11.96 -12.75 -26.54
C GLU A 486 10.53 -12.22 -26.41
N THR A 487 9.69 -12.90 -25.61
CA THR A 487 8.29 -12.53 -25.37
C THR A 487 7.92 -12.59 -23.89
N LEU A 488 6.91 -11.83 -23.49
CA LEU A 488 6.39 -11.88 -22.13
C LEU A 488 5.58 -13.16 -21.92
N ILE A 489 6.07 -14.01 -21.00
CA ILE A 489 5.41 -15.23 -20.56
C ILE A 489 4.45 -15.01 -19.38
N SER A 490 3.80 -16.08 -18.90
CA SER A 490 2.97 -15.98 -17.70
C SER A 490 3.81 -15.70 -16.45
N LEU A 491 3.24 -14.98 -15.46
CA LEU A 491 3.91 -14.74 -14.17
C LEU A 491 4.32 -16.03 -13.46
N THR A 492 3.54 -17.10 -13.59
CA THR A 492 3.85 -18.40 -13.00
C THR A 492 5.05 -19.05 -13.67
N SER A 493 5.11 -19.01 -15.01
CA SER A 493 6.22 -19.53 -15.79
C SER A 493 7.52 -18.78 -15.49
N PHE A 494 7.45 -17.44 -15.41
CA PHE A 494 8.60 -16.62 -15.05
C PHE A 494 9.14 -16.96 -13.65
N LYS A 495 8.26 -17.14 -12.67
CA LYS A 495 8.67 -17.54 -11.30
C LYS A 495 9.41 -18.87 -11.29
N HIS A 496 8.97 -19.84 -12.10
CA HIS A 496 9.62 -21.13 -12.21
C HIS A 496 11.03 -20.99 -12.79
N GLN A 497 11.17 -20.35 -13.95
CA GLN A 497 12.47 -20.13 -14.59
C GLN A 497 13.43 -19.33 -13.70
N LEU A 498 12.91 -18.32 -13.00
CA LEU A 498 13.71 -17.53 -12.08
C LEU A 498 14.19 -18.37 -10.89
N SER A 499 13.34 -19.26 -10.37
CA SER A 499 13.73 -20.15 -9.28
C SER A 499 14.87 -21.06 -9.69
N GLU A 500 14.80 -21.69 -10.87
CA GLU A 500 15.86 -22.56 -11.41
C GLU A 500 17.20 -21.81 -11.50
N GLN A 501 17.21 -20.61 -12.09
CA GLN A 501 18.44 -19.83 -12.24
C GLN A 501 19.04 -19.34 -10.92
N LEU A 502 18.22 -19.06 -9.90
CA LEU A 502 18.71 -18.56 -8.62
C LEU A 502 19.10 -19.66 -7.62
N THR A 503 18.66 -20.91 -7.82
CA THR A 503 19.09 -22.06 -7.01
C THR A 503 20.54 -22.48 -7.26
N ASP A 504 21.09 -22.20 -8.44
CA ASP A 504 22.42 -22.69 -8.84
C ASP A 504 23.60 -21.92 -8.22
N TYR A 505 23.35 -20.86 -7.44
CA TYR A 505 24.40 -19.94 -6.94
C TYR A 505 24.67 -20.00 -5.43
N CYS A 506 24.45 -21.13 -4.76
CA CYS A 506 25.17 -21.38 -3.51
C CYS A 506 26.65 -21.73 -3.77
N THR A 507 27.32 -20.99 -4.66
CA THR A 507 28.77 -21.00 -4.81
C THR A 507 29.36 -20.12 -3.72
N CYS A 508 29.43 -20.67 -2.51
CA CYS A 508 30.26 -20.12 -1.45
C CYS A 508 31.73 -20.37 -1.85
N THR A 509 32.39 -19.40 -2.50
CA THR A 509 33.87 -19.29 -2.47
C THR A 509 34.30 -18.47 -1.28
#